data_AF-A0A369SJY7-F1
#
_entry.id   AF-A0A369SJY7-F1
#
_cell.length_a   1.000
_cell.length_b   1.000
_cell.length_c   1.000
_cell.angle_alpha   90.00
_cell.angle_beta   90.00
_cell.angle_gamma   90.00
#
_symmetry.space_group_name_H-M   'P 1'
#
loop_
_entity.id
_entity.type
_entity.pdbx_description
1 polymer ?
#
loop_
_entity_poly.entity_id
_entity_poly.type
_entity_poly.pdbx_seq_one_letter_code
_entity_poly.pdbx_strand_id
1 'polypeptide(L)'
;MFRRKRNNLFRRLWRCRASKIVNDPTNSDHDTARSPSSQLQSPSASINSESINNFLLKKFNDEQLKRTVYSLLKSISIKQLENLVKCIESRGGIKSNCIVTTSKVQIRHSDGTTMDVKFHVLLSCLFRWPDMIGEDYELKRLATCTTCIENDLDEITGTTPAPSDLHLVCINPHHYSRINLQESVPSPYVIYQLNDLPCDSTEADSSNPSISFDSAGKSFDDHSSYSSICKASFDSSWCAIAYWEFRERVGRIFDVKSSTVNIFQQLPEGEGFWLGALNRDGVSGNISNTDSNHCDSRVFHRIGYGLQLSREDDSVWIYNRSEHPLYVNSPLYNKNIQSTHNTEVKKVQPGYSLKVFNYARVDIPQQIRPYVGPRYPYSIRISFVKGWGRNYTRQFITSCPCWLEILLNVSH
;
A
#
# COMPACT_ATOMS: atom_id res chain seq x y z
N MET A 1 -17.65 -18.18 -35.06
CA MET A 1 -17.56 -16.83 -34.46
C MET A 1 -16.75 -16.80 -33.14
N PHE A 2 -17.07 -17.64 -32.15
CA PHE A 2 -16.46 -17.63 -30.81
C PHE A 2 -14.94 -17.87 -30.74
N ARG A 3 -14.39 -18.79 -31.55
CA ARG A 3 -12.92 -19.04 -31.61
C ARG A 3 -12.14 -17.81 -32.09
N ARG A 4 -12.67 -17.07 -33.07
CA ARG A 4 -12.08 -15.83 -33.58
C ARG A 4 -12.09 -14.72 -32.53
N LYS A 5 -13.19 -14.61 -31.78
CA LYS A 5 -13.35 -13.66 -30.67
C LYS A 5 -12.34 -13.92 -29.54
N ARG A 6 -12.24 -15.15 -29.04
CA ARG A 6 -11.27 -15.52 -27.99
C ARG A 6 -9.83 -15.26 -28.42
N ASN A 7 -9.46 -15.62 -29.65
CA ASN A 7 -8.12 -15.35 -30.18
C ASN A 7 -7.80 -13.85 -30.23
N ASN A 8 -8.78 -13.01 -30.58
CA ASN A 8 -8.60 -11.55 -30.57
C ASN A 8 -8.38 -11.02 -29.14
N LEU A 9 -9.21 -11.45 -28.18
CA LEU A 9 -9.07 -11.06 -26.77
C LEU A 9 -7.72 -11.48 -26.19
N PHE A 10 -7.29 -12.71 -26.47
CA PHE A 10 -5.97 -13.17 -26.04
C PHE A 10 -4.84 -12.31 -26.63
N ARG A 11 -4.90 -11.94 -27.91
CA ARG A 11 -3.88 -11.07 -28.52
C ARG A 11 -3.85 -9.69 -27.88
N ARG A 12 -5.01 -9.11 -27.55
CA ARG A 12 -5.09 -7.84 -26.81
C ARG A 12 -4.43 -7.97 -25.45
N LEU A 13 -4.84 -8.99 -24.68
CA LEU A 13 -4.26 -9.30 -23.39
C LEU A 13 -2.72 -9.45 -23.46
N TRP A 14 -2.24 -10.23 -24.43
CA TRP A 14 -0.82 -10.52 -24.60
C TRP A 14 0.01 -9.26 -24.91
N ARG A 15 -0.58 -8.25 -25.54
CA ARG A 15 0.09 -6.95 -25.77
C ARG A 15 0.21 -6.12 -24.50
N CYS A 16 -0.63 -6.37 -23.50
CA CYS A 16 -0.60 -5.69 -22.21
C CYS A 16 0.39 -6.31 -21.22
N ARG A 17 1.17 -7.34 -21.62
CA ARG A 17 2.24 -7.87 -20.79
C ARG A 17 3.17 -6.73 -20.36
N ALA A 18 3.60 -6.75 -19.11
CA ALA A 18 4.59 -5.81 -18.61
C ALA A 18 5.87 -6.04 -19.41
N SER A 19 6.15 -5.16 -20.38
CA SER A 19 7.44 -5.10 -21.05
C SER A 19 8.53 -4.92 -19.98
N LYS A 20 9.77 -5.33 -20.26
CA LYS A 20 10.93 -5.07 -19.39
C LYS A 20 11.02 -3.56 -19.10
N ILE A 21 10.39 -3.08 -18.03
CA ILE A 21 10.47 -1.70 -17.60
C ILE A 21 11.63 -1.64 -16.60
N VAL A 22 12.84 -1.54 -17.14
CA VAL A 22 13.86 -0.69 -16.52
C VAL A 22 13.78 0.61 -17.31
N ASN A 23 12.97 1.54 -16.83
CA ASN A 23 13.12 2.95 -17.13
C ASN A 23 12.98 3.64 -15.79
N ASP A 24 14.13 3.93 -15.20
CA ASP A 24 14.27 4.80 -14.05
C ASP A 24 13.91 6.23 -14.51
N PRO A 25 12.81 6.85 -14.03
CA PRO A 25 12.47 8.21 -14.41
C PRO A 25 13.11 9.17 -13.40
N THR A 26 14.44 9.22 -13.35
CA THR A 26 15.19 10.29 -12.66
C THR A 26 16.47 10.63 -13.41
N ASN A 27 16.40 11.60 -14.31
CA ASN A 27 17.23 12.81 -14.26
C ASN A 27 17.05 13.65 -15.54
N SER A 28 16.06 14.53 -15.51
CA SER A 28 16.14 15.82 -16.18
C SER A 28 15.54 16.83 -15.23
N ASP A 29 16.37 17.38 -14.34
CA ASP A 29 16.26 18.73 -13.81
C ASP A 29 17.63 19.09 -13.24
N HIS A 30 18.33 19.95 -13.97
CA HIS A 30 19.58 20.57 -13.57
C HIS A 30 19.29 21.57 -12.45
N ASP A 31 19.92 21.40 -11.28
CA ASP A 31 20.18 22.50 -10.35
C ASP A 31 21.68 22.80 -10.30
N THR A 32 21.97 24.09 -10.40
CA THR A 32 23.27 24.66 -10.75
C THR A 32 24.12 24.85 -9.49
N ALA A 33 25.30 24.24 -9.42
CA ALA A 33 26.34 24.62 -8.46
C ALA A 33 27.71 24.68 -9.16
N ARG A 34 28.40 25.80 -8.94
CA ARG A 34 29.60 26.24 -9.66
C ARG A 34 30.88 25.84 -8.91
N SER A 35 31.91 25.50 -9.70
CA SER A 35 33.38 25.61 -9.43
C SER A 35 34.11 24.47 -8.71
N PRO A 36 35.44 24.33 -8.87
CA PRO A 36 36.24 24.38 -10.10
C PRO A 36 37.08 23.09 -10.31
N SER A 37 37.59 22.98 -11.53
CA SER A 37 38.38 21.92 -12.15
C SER A 37 39.70 21.53 -11.46
N SER A 38 39.94 20.23 -11.32
CA SER A 38 41.26 19.62 -11.45
C SER A 38 41.14 18.22 -12.09
N GLN A 39 41.94 18.01 -13.13
CA GLN A 39 41.97 16.81 -13.96
C GLN A 39 42.77 15.70 -13.27
N LEU A 40 42.24 14.48 -13.29
CA LEU A 40 43.04 13.24 -13.29
C LEU A 40 42.28 12.15 -14.04
N GLN A 41 42.97 11.57 -15.02
CA GLN A 41 42.47 10.56 -15.96
C GLN A 41 42.53 9.13 -15.39
N SER A 42 41.70 8.27 -15.99
CA SER A 42 41.73 6.80 -16.10
C SER A 42 40.74 6.01 -15.23
N PRO A 43 40.36 4.77 -15.61
CA PRO A 43 40.15 4.21 -16.95
C PRO A 43 38.70 3.73 -17.16
N SER A 44 38.33 3.56 -18.43
CA SER A 44 37.04 3.05 -18.90
C SER A 44 36.70 1.66 -18.34
N ALA A 45 35.77 1.61 -17.38
CA ALA A 45 35.00 0.42 -17.06
C ALA A 45 33.67 0.47 -17.82
N SER A 46 33.56 -0.32 -18.88
CA SER A 46 32.29 -0.68 -19.48
C SER A 46 31.41 -1.31 -18.40
N ILE A 47 30.41 -0.57 -17.92
CA ILE A 47 29.36 -1.10 -17.06
C ILE A 47 28.53 -2.04 -17.94
N ASN A 48 28.87 -3.33 -17.91
CA ASN A 48 28.00 -4.37 -18.42
C ASN A 48 26.70 -4.30 -17.60
N SER A 49 25.61 -3.96 -18.27
CA SER A 49 24.26 -4.06 -17.74
C SER A 49 23.89 -5.55 -17.57
N GLU A 50 24.40 -6.18 -16.52
CA GLU A 50 24.06 -7.56 -16.18
C GLU A 50 22.70 -7.63 -15.47
N SER A 51 21.70 -7.97 -16.27
CA SER A 51 20.71 -9.03 -15.98
C SER A 51 19.86 -8.93 -14.70
N ILE A 52 18.80 -8.12 -14.75
CA ILE A 52 17.59 -8.42 -13.96
C ILE A 52 16.99 -9.71 -14.51
N ASN A 53 17.26 -10.77 -13.78
CA ASN A 53 16.79 -12.12 -14.03
C ASN A 53 15.28 -12.22 -13.74
N ASN A 54 14.44 -11.86 -14.71
CA ASN A 54 12.98 -12.05 -14.60
C ASN A 54 12.67 -13.52 -14.25
N PHE A 55 11.89 -13.75 -13.19
CA PHE A 55 11.35 -15.08 -12.82
C PHE A 55 10.78 -15.82 -14.03
N LEU A 56 10.06 -15.10 -14.89
CA LEU A 56 9.46 -15.65 -16.10
C LEU A 56 10.48 -16.01 -17.18
N LEU A 57 11.56 -15.24 -17.35
CA LEU A 57 12.58 -15.52 -18.38
C LEU A 57 13.56 -16.60 -17.93
N LYS A 58 13.81 -16.71 -16.62
CA LYS A 58 14.58 -17.82 -16.04
C LYS A 58 13.85 -19.16 -16.22
N LYS A 59 12.52 -19.15 -16.11
CA LYS A 59 11.71 -20.38 -16.09
C LYS A 59 11.06 -20.73 -17.42
N PHE A 60 10.81 -19.77 -18.32
CA PHE A 60 10.05 -19.98 -19.55
C PHE A 60 10.64 -19.23 -20.75
N ASN A 61 10.70 -19.90 -21.91
CA ASN A 61 10.81 -19.19 -23.18
C ASN A 61 9.45 -18.54 -23.55
N ASP A 62 9.47 -17.48 -24.38
CA ASP A 62 8.27 -16.68 -24.69
C ASP A 62 7.15 -17.53 -25.34
N GLU A 63 7.51 -18.53 -26.15
CA GLU A 63 6.54 -19.44 -26.77
C GLU A 63 5.86 -20.37 -25.77
N GLN A 64 6.62 -21.00 -24.87
CA GLN A 64 6.10 -21.85 -23.82
C GLN A 64 5.19 -21.04 -22.90
N LEU A 65 5.63 -19.85 -22.47
CA LEU A 65 4.83 -18.95 -21.64
C LEU A 65 3.50 -18.60 -22.32
N LYS A 66 3.54 -18.25 -23.61
CA LYS A 66 2.34 -17.93 -24.40
C LYS A 66 1.38 -19.11 -24.52
N ARG A 67 1.90 -20.32 -24.76
CA ARG A 67 1.09 -21.55 -24.84
C ARG A 67 0.45 -21.88 -23.48
N THR A 68 1.21 -21.77 -22.39
CA THR A 68 0.73 -22.02 -21.03
C THR A 68 -0.39 -21.05 -20.64
N VAL A 69 -0.18 -19.74 -20.83
CA VAL A 69 -1.19 -18.71 -20.53
C VAL A 69 -2.41 -18.86 -21.42
N TYR A 70 -2.24 -19.19 -22.70
CA TYR A 70 -3.38 -19.45 -23.59
C TYR A 70 -4.19 -20.68 -23.15
N SER A 71 -3.52 -21.76 -22.74
CA SER A 71 -4.16 -22.98 -22.22
C SER A 71 -4.99 -22.68 -20.98
N LEU A 72 -4.43 -21.91 -20.04
CA LEU A 72 -5.15 -21.40 -18.87
C LEU A 72 -6.39 -20.61 -19.28
N LEU A 73 -6.25 -19.60 -20.13
CA LEU A 73 -7.36 -18.71 -20.48
C LEU A 73 -8.42 -19.38 -21.37
N LYS A 74 -8.18 -20.62 -21.81
CA LYS A 74 -9.18 -21.44 -22.49
C LYS A 74 -10.21 -22.02 -21.52
N SER A 75 -9.85 -22.24 -20.25
CA SER A 75 -10.77 -22.81 -19.25
C SER A 75 -11.83 -21.81 -18.78
N ILE A 76 -11.59 -20.50 -18.93
CA ILE A 76 -12.53 -19.46 -18.52
C ILE A 76 -13.53 -19.08 -19.63
N SER A 77 -14.70 -18.59 -19.23
CA SER A 77 -15.73 -18.11 -20.15
C SER A 77 -15.25 -16.89 -20.94
N ILE A 78 -15.84 -16.66 -22.12
CA ILE A 78 -15.49 -15.51 -22.97
C ILE A 78 -15.79 -14.19 -22.24
N LYS A 79 -16.90 -14.12 -21.49
CA LYS A 79 -17.28 -12.94 -20.70
C LYS A 79 -16.25 -12.64 -19.60
N GLN A 80 -15.76 -13.67 -18.90
CA GLN A 80 -14.68 -13.50 -17.91
C GLN A 80 -13.39 -13.02 -18.57
N LEU A 81 -13.03 -13.57 -19.74
CA LEU A 81 -11.85 -13.13 -20.48
C LEU A 81 -11.98 -11.67 -20.95
N GLU A 82 -13.17 -11.25 -21.41
CA GLU A 82 -13.44 -9.85 -21.77
C GLU A 82 -13.27 -8.92 -20.57
N ASN A 83 -13.80 -9.30 -19.41
CA ASN A 83 -13.66 -8.53 -18.18
C ASN A 83 -12.19 -8.45 -17.75
N LEU A 84 -11.44 -9.55 -17.84
CA LEU A 84 -10.00 -9.58 -17.52
C LEU A 84 -9.21 -8.63 -18.42
N VAL A 85 -9.47 -8.66 -19.73
CA VAL A 85 -8.83 -7.76 -20.70
C VAL A 85 -9.10 -6.31 -20.35
N LYS A 86 -10.36 -5.93 -20.09
CA LYS A 86 -10.73 -4.57 -19.69
C LYS A 86 -10.02 -4.12 -18.40
N CYS A 87 -9.89 -5.01 -17.42
CA CYS A 87 -9.23 -4.69 -16.16
C CYS A 87 -7.73 -4.45 -16.33
N ILE A 88 -7.07 -5.28 -17.14
CA ILE A 88 -5.64 -5.14 -17.41
C ILE A 88 -5.37 -3.91 -18.28
N GLU A 89 -6.18 -3.66 -19.32
CA GLU A 89 -6.05 -2.47 -20.16
C GLU A 89 -6.29 -1.16 -19.38
N SER A 90 -7.20 -1.19 -18.40
CA SER A 90 -7.46 -0.05 -17.50
C SER A 90 -6.52 0.01 -16.30
N ARG A 91 -5.49 -0.85 -16.20
CA ARG A 91 -4.57 -0.91 -15.05
C ARG A 91 -5.28 -1.04 -13.69
N GLY A 92 -6.40 -1.76 -13.66
CA GLY A 92 -7.25 -1.91 -12.47
C GLY A 92 -8.12 -0.69 -12.16
N GLY A 93 -8.33 0.20 -13.13
CA GLY A 93 -9.24 1.34 -13.03
C GLY A 93 -10.72 0.94 -13.08
N ILE A 94 -11.04 -0.15 -13.77
CA ILE A 94 -12.38 -0.73 -13.87
C ILE A 94 -12.54 -1.86 -12.85
N LYS A 95 -13.65 -1.85 -12.12
CA LYS A 95 -14.00 -2.91 -11.15
C LYS A 95 -14.35 -4.20 -11.90
N SER A 96 -13.92 -5.34 -11.36
CA SER A 96 -14.31 -6.65 -11.87
C SER A 96 -14.56 -7.65 -10.77
N ASN A 97 -15.44 -8.59 -11.09
CA ASN A 97 -15.65 -9.79 -10.31
C ASN A 97 -14.42 -10.70 -10.39
N CYS A 98 -14.24 -11.53 -9.36
CA CYS A 98 -13.16 -12.50 -9.33
C CYS A 98 -13.29 -13.52 -10.48
N ILE A 99 -12.15 -13.96 -10.99
CA ILE A 99 -12.05 -15.02 -11.99
C ILE A 99 -11.34 -16.18 -11.30
N VAL A 100 -12.12 -17.19 -10.93
CA VAL A 100 -11.65 -18.30 -10.08
C VAL A 100 -11.33 -19.51 -10.95
N THR A 101 -10.20 -20.16 -10.68
CA THR A 101 -9.76 -21.40 -11.34
C THR A 101 -8.87 -22.21 -10.38
N THR A 102 -8.51 -23.43 -10.77
CA THR A 102 -7.53 -24.26 -10.04
C THR A 102 -6.22 -23.51 -9.81
N SER A 103 -5.55 -23.71 -8.68
CA SER A 103 -4.44 -22.84 -8.27
C SER A 103 -3.15 -23.07 -9.02
N LYS A 104 -2.86 -24.30 -9.46
CA LYS A 104 -1.55 -24.70 -9.97
C LYS A 104 -1.61 -25.07 -11.44
N VAL A 105 -0.50 -24.81 -12.13
CA VAL A 105 -0.17 -25.40 -13.43
C VAL A 105 1.15 -26.12 -13.36
N GLN A 106 1.14 -27.34 -13.85
CA GLN A 106 2.35 -28.11 -14.14
C GLN A 106 2.87 -27.71 -15.50
N ILE A 107 4.10 -27.20 -15.53
CA ILE A 107 4.79 -26.85 -16.76
C ILE A 107 5.98 -27.77 -16.91
N ARG A 108 6.04 -28.48 -18.04
CA ARG A 108 7.17 -29.35 -18.40
C ARG A 108 8.23 -28.53 -19.12
N HIS A 109 9.45 -28.57 -18.60
CA HIS A 109 10.63 -27.98 -19.20
C HIS A 109 11.17 -28.84 -20.35
N SER A 110 12.06 -28.24 -21.15
CA SER A 110 12.76 -28.94 -22.24
C SER A 110 13.71 -30.04 -21.74
N ASP A 111 14.14 -29.97 -20.48
CA ASP A 111 14.98 -30.97 -19.82
C ASP A 111 14.17 -32.13 -19.19
N GLY A 112 12.84 -32.13 -19.35
CA GLY A 112 11.94 -33.14 -18.80
C GLY A 112 11.49 -32.89 -17.36
N THR A 113 12.01 -31.86 -16.68
CA THR A 113 11.54 -31.49 -15.34
C THR A 113 10.15 -30.87 -15.38
N THR A 114 9.36 -31.04 -14.32
CA THR A 114 8.02 -30.43 -14.20
C THR A 114 8.03 -29.46 -13.04
N MET A 115 7.54 -28.25 -13.26
CA MET A 115 7.41 -27.22 -12.23
C MET A 115 5.95 -26.86 -12.00
N ASP A 116 5.57 -26.81 -10.73
CA ASP A 116 4.31 -26.23 -10.29
C ASP A 116 4.44 -24.71 -10.18
N VAL A 117 3.58 -23.98 -10.88
CA VAL A 117 3.45 -22.52 -10.72
C VAL A 117 2.02 -22.17 -10.40
N LYS A 118 1.81 -21.26 -9.45
CA LYS A 118 0.48 -20.75 -9.15
C LYS A 118 0.04 -19.73 -10.20
N PHE A 119 -1.18 -19.84 -10.72
CA PHE A 119 -1.61 -19.00 -11.84
C PHE A 119 -1.70 -17.51 -11.50
N HIS A 120 -2.15 -17.17 -10.29
CA HIS A 120 -2.26 -15.77 -9.90
C HIS A 120 -0.89 -15.12 -9.77
N VAL A 121 0.14 -15.87 -9.35
CA VAL A 121 1.53 -15.42 -9.37
C VAL A 121 2.01 -15.23 -10.81
N LEU A 122 1.81 -16.24 -11.68
CA LEU A 122 2.19 -16.18 -13.08
C LEU A 122 1.60 -14.95 -13.79
N LEU A 123 0.30 -14.70 -13.64
CA LEU A 123 -0.36 -13.56 -14.28
C LEU A 123 0.01 -12.23 -13.63
N SER A 124 0.27 -12.20 -12.32
CA SER A 124 0.78 -11.00 -11.63
C SER A 124 2.17 -10.62 -12.13
N CYS A 125 3.07 -11.59 -12.29
CA CYS A 125 4.38 -11.36 -12.89
C CYS A 125 4.26 -10.89 -14.34
N LEU A 126 3.37 -11.50 -15.12
CA LEU A 126 3.26 -11.21 -16.55
C LEU A 126 2.67 -9.83 -16.84
N PHE A 127 1.66 -9.40 -16.07
CA PHE A 127 0.90 -8.18 -16.38
C PHE A 127 1.22 -7.00 -15.47
N ARG A 128 1.92 -7.20 -14.35
CA ARG A 128 2.16 -6.13 -13.37
C ARG A 128 3.63 -6.03 -12.94
N TRP A 129 4.22 -7.12 -12.46
CA TRP A 129 5.51 -7.09 -11.77
C TRP A 129 6.49 -8.13 -12.30
N PRO A 130 7.16 -7.86 -13.44
CA PRO A 130 8.07 -8.82 -14.07
C PRO A 130 9.32 -9.13 -13.20
N ASP A 131 9.61 -8.26 -12.23
CA ASP A 131 10.71 -8.32 -11.28
C ASP A 131 10.43 -9.17 -10.03
N MET A 132 9.20 -9.67 -9.85
CA MET A 132 8.90 -10.59 -8.75
C MET A 132 9.74 -11.87 -8.82
N ILE A 133 10.08 -12.41 -7.64
CA ILE A 133 10.81 -13.67 -7.49
C ILE A 133 9.89 -14.86 -7.83
N GLY A 134 8.58 -14.63 -7.79
CA GLY A 134 7.55 -15.55 -8.24
C GLY A 134 7.05 -16.48 -7.14
N GLU A 135 7.13 -15.99 -5.90
CA GLU A 135 6.62 -16.67 -4.73
C GLU A 135 5.28 -16.08 -4.28
N ASP A 136 4.44 -16.91 -3.66
CA ASP A 136 3.08 -16.52 -3.28
C ASP A 136 3.06 -15.49 -2.14
N TYR A 137 4.01 -15.58 -1.21
CA TYR A 137 4.09 -14.69 -0.04
C TYR A 137 4.40 -13.23 -0.41
N GLU A 138 4.89 -12.97 -1.63
CA GLU A 138 5.10 -11.60 -2.12
C GLU A 138 3.76 -10.88 -2.37
N LEU A 139 2.66 -11.63 -2.54
CA LEU A 139 1.35 -11.11 -2.91
C LEU A 139 0.38 -11.14 -1.74
N LYS A 140 -0.20 -9.98 -1.45
CA LYS A 140 -1.39 -9.84 -0.63
C LYS A 140 -2.62 -9.74 -1.52
N ARG A 141 -3.62 -10.56 -1.23
CA ARG A 141 -4.97 -10.43 -1.79
C ARG A 141 -5.63 -9.15 -1.27
N LEU A 142 -6.26 -8.40 -2.17
CA LEU A 142 -6.99 -7.18 -1.81
C LEU A 142 -8.36 -7.53 -1.21
N ALA A 143 -8.85 -6.71 -0.28
CA ALA A 143 -10.16 -6.87 0.36
C ALA A 143 -11.35 -6.87 -0.64
N THR A 144 -11.14 -6.35 -1.85
CA THR A 144 -12.14 -6.39 -2.93
C THR A 144 -12.24 -7.74 -3.64
N CYS A 145 -11.34 -8.68 -3.35
CA CYS A 145 -11.36 -10.03 -3.89
C CYS A 145 -12.16 -10.98 -2.99
N THR A 146 -13.25 -11.55 -3.52
CA THR A 146 -14.20 -12.37 -2.75
C THR A 146 -13.90 -13.86 -2.73
N THR A 147 -12.81 -14.32 -3.34
CA THR A 147 -12.50 -15.75 -3.55
C THR A 147 -12.12 -16.52 -2.27
N CYS A 148 -12.15 -15.91 -1.09
CA CYS A 148 -11.76 -16.55 0.18
C CYS A 148 -12.88 -16.72 1.21
N ILE A 149 -14.13 -16.39 0.91
CA ILE A 149 -15.18 -16.44 1.95
C ILE A 149 -15.56 -17.89 2.36
N GLU A 150 -15.16 -18.93 1.61
CA GLU A 150 -15.60 -20.31 1.90
C GLU A 150 -14.54 -21.21 2.57
N ASN A 151 -13.24 -20.85 2.55
CA ASN A 151 -12.21 -21.78 3.07
C ASN A 151 -11.85 -21.56 4.55
N ASP A 152 -12.24 -20.43 5.16
CA ASP A 152 -11.90 -20.09 6.56
C ASP A 152 -13.05 -20.41 7.55
N LEU A 153 -14.24 -20.78 7.07
CA LEU A 153 -15.38 -21.21 7.92
C LEU A 153 -15.29 -22.68 8.36
N ASP A 154 -14.40 -23.46 7.73
CA ASP A 154 -14.23 -24.89 8.02
C ASP A 154 -13.34 -25.16 9.25
N GLU A 155 -12.58 -24.17 9.74
CA GLU A 155 -11.83 -24.31 11.00
C GLU A 155 -12.71 -24.15 12.25
N ILE A 156 -13.91 -23.58 12.14
CA ILE A 156 -14.79 -23.31 13.29
C ILE A 156 -15.88 -24.39 13.43
N THR A 157 -16.23 -25.11 12.35
CA THR A 157 -17.37 -26.06 12.37
C THR A 157 -16.97 -27.52 12.58
N GLY A 158 -15.68 -27.86 12.65
CA GLY A 158 -15.23 -29.22 12.99
C GLY A 158 -15.67 -30.32 12.03
N THR A 159 -16.29 -29.97 10.90
CA THR A 159 -16.59 -30.87 9.81
C THR A 159 -15.36 -30.95 8.92
N THR A 160 -14.67 -32.09 8.97
CA THR A 160 -13.63 -32.44 8.00
C THR A 160 -14.19 -32.30 6.59
N PRO A 161 -13.64 -31.42 5.74
CA PRO A 161 -14.03 -31.40 4.34
C PRO A 161 -13.61 -32.74 3.73
N ALA A 162 -14.50 -33.37 2.96
CA ALA A 162 -14.06 -34.35 1.98
C ALA A 162 -12.94 -33.70 1.14
N PRO A 163 -11.89 -34.42 0.72
CA PRO A 163 -10.75 -33.86 0.02
C PRO A 163 -11.19 -33.45 -1.40
N SER A 164 -11.83 -32.30 -1.55
CA SER A 164 -11.83 -31.58 -2.81
C SER A 164 -10.47 -30.89 -2.91
N ASP A 165 -9.49 -31.59 -3.47
CA ASP A 165 -8.13 -31.14 -3.83
C ASP A 165 -8.06 -29.88 -4.73
N LEU A 166 -9.18 -29.17 -4.93
CA LEU A 166 -9.23 -27.94 -5.71
C LEU A 166 -8.91 -26.73 -4.82
N HIS A 167 -7.63 -26.47 -4.64
CA HIS A 167 -7.17 -25.15 -4.21
C HIS A 167 -7.56 -24.14 -5.29
N LEU A 168 -8.65 -23.41 -5.12
CA LEU A 168 -9.13 -22.40 -6.06
C LEU A 168 -8.43 -21.06 -5.82
N VAL A 169 -8.19 -20.30 -6.88
CA VAL A 169 -7.55 -18.98 -6.78
C VAL A 169 -8.13 -17.98 -7.77
N CYS A 170 -8.21 -16.71 -7.36
CA CYS A 170 -8.51 -15.63 -8.28
C CYS A 170 -7.31 -15.36 -9.17
N ILE A 171 -7.47 -15.33 -10.49
CA ILE A 171 -6.37 -15.07 -11.43
C ILE A 171 -6.29 -13.63 -11.92
N ASN A 172 -7.14 -12.72 -11.44
CA ASN A 172 -7.05 -11.31 -11.81
C ASN A 172 -5.85 -10.65 -11.10
N PRO A 173 -4.81 -10.19 -11.83
CA PRO A 173 -3.64 -9.55 -11.22
C PRO A 173 -3.95 -8.29 -10.41
N HIS A 174 -5.03 -7.58 -10.74
CA HIS A 174 -5.46 -6.36 -10.04
C HIS A 174 -6.28 -6.64 -8.76
N HIS A 175 -6.50 -7.91 -8.41
CA HIS A 175 -7.02 -8.33 -7.11
C HIS A 175 -5.93 -8.65 -6.10
N TYR A 176 -4.66 -8.45 -6.48
CA TYR A 176 -3.50 -8.61 -5.62
C TYR A 176 -2.70 -7.31 -5.53
N SER A 177 -1.86 -7.24 -4.52
CA SER A 177 -0.88 -6.19 -4.27
C SER A 177 0.40 -6.83 -3.80
N ARG A 178 1.54 -6.18 -4.00
CA ARG A 178 2.77 -6.62 -3.34
C ARG A 178 2.75 -6.20 -1.88
N ILE A 179 3.33 -6.99 -0.99
CA ILE A 179 3.45 -6.58 0.42
C ILE A 179 4.67 -5.68 0.57
N ASN A 180 4.50 -4.50 1.16
CA ASN A 180 5.63 -3.64 1.50
C ASN A 180 6.33 -4.17 2.75
N LEU A 181 7.27 -5.10 2.53
CA LEU A 181 8.06 -5.74 3.58
C LEU A 181 9.22 -4.88 4.08
N GLN A 182 9.26 -3.57 3.81
CA GLN A 182 10.38 -2.71 4.21
C GLN A 182 10.60 -2.70 5.74
N GLU A 183 11.42 -3.65 6.21
CA GLU A 183 12.37 -3.42 7.27
C GLU A 183 13.29 -2.29 6.81
N SER A 184 13.48 -1.33 7.71
CA SER A 184 14.19 -0.07 7.51
C SER A 184 15.57 -0.28 6.88
N VAL A 185 15.74 0.09 5.61
CA VAL A 185 17.07 0.50 5.14
C VAL A 185 17.17 2.00 5.38
N PRO A 186 18.05 2.48 6.29
CA PRO A 186 18.31 3.89 6.40
C PRO A 186 18.86 4.39 5.06
N SER A 187 18.39 5.55 4.62
CA SER A 187 18.95 6.22 3.46
C SER A 187 20.48 6.36 3.61
N PRO A 188 21.29 6.16 2.56
CA PRO A 188 22.75 6.30 2.64
C PRO A 188 23.23 7.69 3.12
N TYR A 189 22.34 8.70 3.13
CA TYR A 189 22.60 10.00 3.73
C TYR A 189 22.69 10.00 5.27
N VAL A 190 22.19 8.96 5.95
CA VAL A 190 22.19 8.86 7.43
C VAL A 190 23.57 8.49 7.99
N ILE A 191 24.45 7.85 7.20
CA ILE A 191 25.77 7.42 7.67
C ILE A 191 26.69 8.62 7.95
N TYR A 192 26.49 9.75 7.26
CA TYR A 192 27.36 10.92 7.40
C TYR A 192 26.97 11.87 8.54
N GLN A 193 25.82 11.69 9.19
CA GLN A 193 25.37 12.57 10.29
C GLN A 193 25.53 11.96 11.70
N LEU A 194 25.84 10.67 11.80
CA LEU A 194 26.07 10.01 13.09
C LEU A 194 27.53 10.06 13.56
N ASN A 195 28.44 10.59 12.74
CA ASN A 195 29.87 10.66 13.07
C ASN A 195 30.31 11.97 13.77
N ASP A 196 29.43 12.96 13.94
CA ASP A 196 29.79 14.30 14.44
C ASP A 196 29.18 14.66 15.82
N LEU A 197 28.80 13.67 16.64
CA LEU A 197 28.42 13.94 18.03
C LEU A 197 29.56 13.53 18.97
N PRO A 198 30.22 14.48 19.68
CA PRO A 198 31.10 14.14 20.78
C PRO A 198 30.27 13.59 21.94
N CYS A 199 30.61 12.38 22.37
CA CYS A 199 30.20 11.81 23.64
C CYS A 199 30.92 12.58 24.76
N ASP A 200 30.18 13.31 25.58
CA ASP A 200 30.69 13.77 26.86
C ASP A 200 29.79 13.24 27.98
N SER A 201 30.39 12.37 28.77
CA SER A 201 29.82 11.67 29.91
C SER A 201 30.25 12.39 31.17
N THR A 202 29.31 12.93 31.94
CA THR A 202 29.54 13.23 33.36
C THR A 202 28.30 12.89 34.18
N GLU A 203 28.51 12.03 35.16
CA GLU A 203 27.61 11.70 36.26
C GLU A 203 27.53 12.88 37.25
N ALA A 204 26.37 13.11 37.87
CA ALA A 204 26.25 13.67 39.22
C ALA A 204 24.80 13.56 39.76
N ASP A 205 24.63 12.64 40.70
CA ASP A 205 24.01 12.79 42.01
C ASP A 205 22.64 13.47 42.24
N SER A 206 21.76 12.62 42.79
CA SER A 206 21.06 12.79 44.08
C SER A 206 19.72 13.54 44.17
N SER A 207 18.82 12.82 44.86
CA SER A 207 17.79 13.26 45.81
C SER A 207 16.31 13.28 45.34
N ASN A 208 15.64 12.16 45.61
CA ASN A 208 14.21 12.10 45.89
C ASN A 208 13.91 12.78 47.24
N PRO A 209 12.68 13.28 47.41
CA PRO A 209 11.94 12.90 48.61
C PRO A 209 10.57 12.30 48.28
N SER A 210 10.33 11.18 48.93
CA SER A 210 9.06 10.49 49.11
C SER A 210 8.08 11.33 49.94
N ILE A 211 6.83 11.43 49.50
CA ILE A 211 5.68 11.71 50.36
C ILE A 211 4.58 10.70 50.04
N SER A 212 4.39 9.79 50.99
CA SER A 212 3.24 8.90 51.17
C SER A 212 2.06 9.68 51.76
N PHE A 213 0.83 9.39 51.31
CA PHE A 213 -0.35 9.57 52.17
C PHE A 213 -1.44 8.54 51.86
N ASP A 214 -2.05 8.07 52.96
CA ASP A 214 -2.85 6.86 53.11
C ASP A 214 -4.31 6.93 52.63
N SER A 215 -4.76 5.77 52.12
CA SER A 215 -5.98 5.01 52.42
C SER A 215 -7.32 5.68 52.76
N ALA A 216 -8.34 5.36 51.95
CA ALA A 216 -9.66 4.78 52.33
C ALA A 216 -10.44 4.55 51.01
N GLY A 217 -10.96 3.40 50.60
CA GLY A 217 -11.59 2.32 51.35
C GLY A 217 -13.10 2.32 51.04
N LYS A 218 -13.54 1.52 50.05
CA LYS A 218 -14.87 0.88 50.00
C LYS A 218 -14.99 -0.10 48.82
N SER A 219 -15.16 -1.36 49.17
CA SER A 219 -15.56 -2.51 48.34
C SER A 219 -17.07 -2.48 48.06
N PHE A 220 -17.53 -3.09 46.96
CA PHE A 220 -18.43 -4.25 46.99
C PHE A 220 -18.69 -4.79 45.56
N ASP A 221 -18.84 -6.11 45.49
CA ASP A 221 -18.96 -7.01 44.35
C ASP A 221 -20.17 -6.75 43.43
N ASP A 222 -20.11 -7.16 42.16
CA ASP A 222 -20.77 -8.43 41.74
C ASP A 222 -20.42 -8.82 40.29
N HIS A 223 -20.07 -10.09 40.11
CA HIS A 223 -19.79 -10.76 38.84
C HIS A 223 -21.06 -11.49 38.40
N SER A 224 -21.72 -11.04 37.32
CA SER A 224 -22.66 -11.84 36.51
C SER A 224 -23.32 -10.91 35.48
N SER A 225 -22.94 -10.88 34.21
CA SER A 225 -23.54 -11.80 33.23
C SER A 225 -22.76 -11.74 31.93
N TYR A 226 -21.88 -12.72 31.74
CA TYR A 226 -21.40 -13.14 30.42
C TYR A 226 -22.58 -13.82 29.71
N SER A 227 -23.33 -13.08 28.89
CA SER A 227 -24.23 -13.56 27.82
C SER A 227 -25.35 -12.55 27.60
N SER A 228 -25.13 -11.62 26.67
CA SER A 228 -26.19 -11.02 25.84
C SER A 228 -25.54 -10.36 24.63
N ILE A 229 -25.32 -11.21 23.64
CA ILE A 229 -25.10 -10.87 22.24
C ILE A 229 -26.19 -9.91 21.76
N CYS A 230 -25.83 -8.73 21.26
CA CYS A 230 -26.59 -8.09 20.19
C CYS A 230 -25.81 -6.92 19.54
N LYS A 231 -25.24 -7.21 18.35
CA LYS A 231 -25.22 -6.31 17.17
C LYS A 231 -25.21 -4.81 17.49
N ALA A 232 -24.04 -4.26 17.83
CA ALA A 232 -23.85 -2.82 17.70
C ALA A 232 -24.05 -2.45 16.22
N SER A 233 -24.96 -1.52 15.97
CA SER A 233 -25.46 -1.10 14.66
C SER A 233 -24.34 -0.88 13.63
N PHE A 234 -24.44 -1.54 12.46
CA PHE A 234 -23.64 -1.24 11.27
C PHE A 234 -24.05 0.10 10.61
N ASP A 235 -24.05 1.19 11.38
CA ASP A 235 -24.32 2.54 10.84
C ASP A 235 -23.28 3.59 11.27
N SER A 236 -22.34 3.23 12.14
CA SER A 236 -21.22 4.09 12.54
C SER A 236 -20.05 3.97 11.56
N SER A 237 -19.47 5.11 11.16
CA SER A 237 -18.21 5.12 10.41
C SER A 237 -17.07 4.55 11.26
N TRP A 238 -16.20 3.76 10.63
CA TRP A 238 -15.01 3.20 11.29
C TRP A 238 -13.79 4.11 11.14
N CYS A 239 -13.80 5.02 10.17
CA CYS A 239 -12.87 6.13 10.11
C CYS A 239 -13.48 7.34 9.40
N ALA A 240 -12.83 8.48 9.61
CA ALA A 240 -13.09 9.73 8.93
C ALA A 240 -11.82 10.17 8.18
N ILE A 241 -11.97 10.69 6.95
CA ILE A 241 -10.86 11.12 6.11
C ILE A 241 -10.95 12.63 5.87
N ALA A 242 -9.87 13.34 6.17
CA ALA A 242 -9.70 14.75 5.83
C ALA A 242 -8.61 14.91 4.76
N TYR A 243 -8.88 15.72 3.74
CA TYR A 243 -7.91 16.09 2.72
C TYR A 243 -7.36 17.49 2.98
N TRP A 244 -6.06 17.65 2.73
CA TRP A 244 -5.31 18.85 3.03
C TRP A 244 -4.40 19.21 1.87
N GLU A 245 -4.32 20.51 1.61
CA GLU A 245 -3.30 21.11 0.75
C GLU A 245 -2.42 22.00 1.63
N PHE A 246 -1.14 21.64 1.77
CA PHE A 246 -0.24 22.26 2.73
C PHE A 246 -0.79 22.30 4.16
N ARG A 247 -1.14 23.49 4.67
CA ARG A 247 -1.69 23.72 6.02
C ARG A 247 -3.21 23.85 6.01
N GLU A 248 -3.83 23.83 4.84
CA GLU A 248 -5.24 24.16 4.69
C GLU A 248 -6.07 22.90 4.45
N ARG A 249 -7.18 22.78 5.19
CA ARG A 249 -8.14 21.70 5.00
C ARG A 249 -9.00 22.02 3.79
N VAL A 250 -9.03 21.11 2.83
CA VAL A 250 -9.77 21.30 1.58
C VAL A 250 -10.98 20.38 1.56
N GLY A 251 -12.16 20.99 1.54
CA GLY A 251 -13.44 20.29 1.52
C GLY A 251 -13.89 19.74 2.88
N ARG A 252 -14.91 18.87 2.85
CA ARG A 252 -15.52 18.27 4.03
C ARG A 252 -14.79 16.99 4.44
N ILE A 253 -14.96 16.60 5.70
CA ILE A 253 -14.55 15.27 6.18
C ILE A 253 -15.42 14.21 5.48
N PHE A 254 -14.78 13.12 5.06
CA PHE A 254 -15.43 11.98 4.43
C PHE A 254 -15.51 10.81 5.40
N ASP A 255 -16.73 10.47 5.83
CA ASP A 255 -16.99 9.35 6.74
C ASP A 255 -17.04 8.02 5.99
N VAL A 256 -16.28 7.03 6.48
CA VAL A 256 -16.17 5.72 5.84
C VAL A 256 -16.93 4.68 6.65
N LYS A 257 -18.01 4.15 6.06
CA LYS A 257 -18.80 3.05 6.62
C LYS A 257 -18.42 1.69 6.02
N SER A 258 -18.22 1.63 4.71
CA SER A 258 -17.81 0.42 3.99
C SER A 258 -16.42 -0.05 4.43
N SER A 259 -16.18 -1.37 4.46
CA SER A 259 -14.86 -1.94 4.81
C SER A 259 -13.73 -1.48 3.88
N THR A 260 -14.05 -1.06 2.66
CA THR A 260 -13.07 -0.55 1.69
C THR A 260 -13.52 0.77 1.07
N VAL A 261 -12.59 1.69 0.83
CA VAL A 261 -12.83 2.94 0.09
C VAL A 261 -11.64 3.27 -0.82
N ASN A 262 -11.92 3.79 -2.01
CA ASN A 262 -10.88 4.35 -2.88
C ASN A 262 -10.81 5.86 -2.68
N ILE A 263 -9.61 6.42 -2.56
CA ILE A 263 -9.37 7.86 -2.59
C ILE A 263 -8.54 8.19 -3.82
N PHE A 264 -9.07 9.02 -4.72
CA PHE A 264 -8.49 9.20 -6.06
C PHE A 264 -8.76 10.60 -6.64
N GLN A 265 -7.94 10.99 -7.61
CA GLN A 265 -8.14 12.19 -8.41
C GLN A 265 -8.87 11.86 -9.72
N GLN A 266 -8.50 10.77 -10.38
CA GLN A 266 -9.12 10.28 -11.61
C GLN A 266 -9.34 8.78 -11.50
N LEU A 267 -10.55 8.30 -11.78
CA LEU A 267 -10.85 6.87 -11.84
C LEU A 267 -12.05 6.66 -12.78
N PRO A 268 -11.93 5.87 -13.88
CA PRO A 268 -12.96 5.82 -14.93
C PRO A 268 -14.37 5.42 -14.45
N GLU A 269 -14.46 4.47 -13.52
CA GLU A 269 -15.71 3.98 -12.91
C GLU A 269 -15.56 3.98 -11.38
N GLY A 270 -15.02 5.08 -10.85
CA GLY A 270 -14.59 5.15 -9.46
C GLY A 270 -15.71 5.45 -8.45
N GLU A 271 -15.94 4.51 -7.53
CA GLU A 271 -16.66 4.76 -6.29
C GLU A 271 -15.68 5.02 -5.14
N GLY A 272 -16.01 6.00 -4.29
CA GLY A 272 -15.24 6.35 -3.10
C GLY A 272 -15.08 7.86 -2.93
N PHE A 273 -13.96 8.27 -2.36
CA PHE A 273 -13.66 9.66 -2.08
C PHE A 273 -12.92 10.31 -3.26
N TRP A 274 -13.69 10.96 -4.14
CA TRP A 274 -13.14 11.67 -5.29
C TRP A 274 -12.65 13.07 -4.91
N LEU A 275 -11.33 13.28 -4.98
CA LEU A 275 -10.69 14.53 -4.59
C LEU A 275 -11.00 15.70 -5.56
N GLY A 276 -11.40 15.40 -6.80
CA GLY A 276 -11.76 16.42 -7.80
C GLY A 276 -13.10 17.13 -7.53
N ALA A 277 -13.97 16.56 -6.69
CA ALA A 277 -15.21 17.22 -6.26
C ALA A 277 -14.98 18.25 -5.15
N LEU A 278 -13.80 18.29 -4.54
CA LEU A 278 -13.52 19.20 -3.45
C LEU A 278 -13.41 20.61 -4.02
N ASN A 279 -14.16 21.55 -3.43
CA ASN A 279 -14.15 22.94 -3.88
C ASN A 279 -12.78 23.57 -3.58
N ARG A 280 -11.91 23.60 -4.60
CA ARG A 280 -10.58 24.21 -4.53
C ARG A 280 -10.62 25.72 -4.78
N ASP A 281 -11.74 26.24 -5.27
CA ASP A 281 -11.87 27.64 -5.69
C ASP A 281 -11.85 28.61 -4.50
N GLY A 282 -12.20 28.14 -3.29
CA GLY A 282 -12.13 28.93 -2.06
C GLY A 282 -10.71 29.15 -1.49
N VAL A 283 -9.74 28.32 -1.92
CA VAL A 283 -8.31 28.44 -1.54
C VAL A 283 -7.55 29.35 -2.52
N SER A 284 -8.15 29.62 -3.68
CA SER A 284 -7.61 30.52 -4.71
C SER A 284 -8.05 31.99 -4.54
N GLY A 285 -8.52 32.39 -3.36
CA GLY A 285 -8.86 33.78 -3.06
C GLY A 285 -7.62 34.68 -3.11
N ASN A 286 -7.53 35.49 -4.18
CA ASN A 286 -6.60 36.62 -4.37
C ASN A 286 -5.10 36.31 -4.56
N ILE A 287 -4.73 35.48 -5.55
CA ILE A 287 -3.35 35.46 -6.04
C ILE A 287 -3.34 35.58 -7.56
N SER A 288 -2.93 36.76 -8.01
CA SER A 288 -2.58 37.10 -9.39
C SER A 288 -1.64 36.07 -10.02
N ASN A 289 -1.92 35.72 -11.29
CA ASN A 289 -1.06 34.99 -12.24
C ASN A 289 0.45 35.16 -11.98
N THR A 290 1.02 34.31 -11.15
CA THR A 290 2.47 34.13 -11.00
C THR A 290 2.72 32.65 -10.72
N ASP A 291 3.77 32.12 -11.35
CA ASP A 291 4.01 30.70 -11.66
C ASP A 291 4.11 29.70 -10.48
N SER A 292 3.80 30.10 -9.25
CA SER A 292 3.87 29.27 -8.04
C SER A 292 2.73 28.24 -7.93
N ASN A 293 1.54 28.51 -8.48
CA ASN A 293 0.39 27.59 -8.40
C ASN A 293 0.44 26.40 -9.38
N HIS A 294 1.43 26.36 -10.29
CA HIS A 294 1.49 25.34 -11.35
C HIS A 294 2.15 24.03 -10.88
N CYS A 295 3.00 24.04 -9.85
CA CYS A 295 3.65 22.82 -9.35
C CYS A 295 2.74 21.97 -8.45
N ASP A 296 1.84 22.61 -7.70
CA ASP A 296 0.93 21.94 -6.77
C ASP A 296 -0.27 21.33 -7.49
N SER A 297 -0.81 22.04 -8.49
CA SER A 297 -1.73 21.46 -9.47
C SER A 297 -1.12 20.21 -10.13
N ARG A 298 0.18 20.22 -10.47
CA ARG A 298 0.86 19.04 -11.04
C ARG A 298 0.91 17.86 -10.05
N VAL A 299 1.11 18.09 -8.75
CA VAL A 299 1.09 17.01 -7.75
C VAL A 299 -0.31 16.42 -7.60
N PHE A 300 -1.35 17.27 -7.58
CA PHE A 300 -2.74 16.83 -7.53
C PHE A 300 -3.10 15.89 -8.70
N HIS A 301 -2.75 16.26 -9.93
CA HIS A 301 -2.98 15.42 -11.11
C HIS A 301 -2.18 14.10 -11.08
N ARG A 302 -1.02 14.08 -10.42
CA ARG A 302 -0.21 12.87 -10.22
C ARG A 302 -0.79 11.91 -9.18
N ILE A 303 -1.82 12.30 -8.42
CA ILE A 303 -2.53 11.35 -7.55
C ILE A 303 -3.14 10.23 -8.40
N GLY A 304 -3.73 10.56 -9.55
CA GLY A 304 -4.34 9.58 -10.45
C GLY A 304 -5.33 8.67 -9.72
N TYR A 305 -5.11 7.35 -9.79
CA TYR A 305 -5.96 6.35 -9.13
C TYR A 305 -5.80 6.34 -7.59
N GLY A 306 -4.84 7.09 -7.06
CA GLY A 306 -4.63 7.35 -5.65
C GLY A 306 -4.35 6.10 -4.83
N LEU A 307 -5.17 5.85 -3.81
CA LEU A 307 -5.02 4.71 -2.92
C LEU A 307 -6.36 4.04 -2.60
N GLN A 308 -6.31 2.77 -2.24
CA GLN A 308 -7.41 2.07 -1.59
C GLN A 308 -7.09 1.90 -0.11
N LEU A 309 -8.05 2.23 0.74
CA LEU A 309 -8.00 2.03 2.18
C LEU A 309 -8.95 0.88 2.53
N SER A 310 -8.49 -0.10 3.28
CA SER A 310 -9.30 -1.24 3.72
C SER A 310 -9.18 -1.50 5.22
N ARG A 311 -10.31 -1.78 5.86
CA ARG A 311 -10.42 -2.42 7.16
C ARG A 311 -10.60 -3.92 6.92
N GLU A 312 -9.63 -4.69 7.39
CA GLU A 312 -9.57 -6.15 7.25
C GLU A 312 -9.35 -6.72 8.66
N ASP A 313 -10.36 -7.39 9.19
CA ASP A 313 -10.39 -7.90 10.57
C ASP A 313 -9.96 -6.82 11.58
N ASP A 314 -8.89 -7.10 12.34
CA ASP A 314 -8.28 -6.20 13.33
C ASP A 314 -7.21 -5.29 12.72
N SER A 315 -7.18 -5.10 11.41
CA SER A 315 -6.13 -4.35 10.72
C SER A 315 -6.68 -3.30 9.77
N VAL A 316 -5.92 -2.22 9.61
CA VAL A 316 -6.15 -1.25 8.53
C VAL A 316 -4.99 -1.33 7.56
N TRP A 317 -5.29 -1.41 6.28
CA TRP A 317 -4.33 -1.48 5.19
C TRP A 317 -4.54 -0.35 4.20
N ILE A 318 -3.46 0.05 3.56
CA ILE A 318 -3.50 0.89 2.36
C ILE A 318 -2.90 0.13 1.20
N TYR A 319 -3.42 0.37 0.01
CA TYR A 319 -2.91 -0.16 -1.25
C TYR A 319 -2.69 1.00 -2.23
N ASN A 320 -1.45 1.19 -2.66
CA ASN A 320 -1.11 2.27 -3.59
C ASN A 320 -1.53 1.91 -5.02
N ARG A 321 -2.55 2.61 -5.53
CA ARG A 321 -3.07 2.47 -6.90
C ARG A 321 -2.49 3.50 -7.86
N SER A 322 -1.84 4.54 -7.35
CA SER A 322 -1.23 5.58 -8.16
C SER A 322 0.06 5.11 -8.82
N GLU A 323 0.53 5.88 -9.81
CA GLU A 323 1.81 5.63 -10.49
C GLU A 323 3.00 6.25 -9.73
N HIS A 324 2.74 6.84 -8.56
CA HIS A 324 3.72 7.54 -7.75
C HIS A 324 3.77 7.00 -6.31
N PRO A 325 4.86 7.21 -5.56
CA PRO A 325 4.94 6.73 -4.19
C PRO A 325 4.00 7.49 -3.25
N LEU A 326 3.51 6.78 -2.24
CA LEU A 326 2.88 7.36 -1.06
C LEU A 326 3.89 7.41 0.09
N TYR A 327 3.70 8.34 1.01
CA TYR A 327 4.52 8.49 2.20
C TYR A 327 3.62 8.49 3.41
N VAL A 328 3.90 7.63 4.39
CA VAL A 328 2.92 7.25 5.40
C VAL A 328 3.54 7.36 6.78
N ASN A 329 2.95 8.18 7.63
CA ASN A 329 3.17 8.11 9.07
C ASN A 329 1.97 7.44 9.72
N SER A 330 2.23 6.43 10.53
CA SER A 330 1.20 5.66 11.21
C SER A 330 1.62 5.38 12.67
N PRO A 331 0.65 5.36 13.61
CA PRO A 331 0.90 4.99 15.00
C PRO A 331 1.51 3.59 15.13
N LEU A 332 1.25 2.69 14.16
CA LEU A 332 1.76 1.32 14.16
C LEU A 332 3.29 1.23 14.18
N TYR A 333 3.97 2.24 13.65
CA TYR A 333 5.43 2.28 13.50
C TYR A 333 6.12 3.20 14.52
N ASN A 334 5.36 3.94 15.33
CA ASN A 334 5.94 4.83 16.32
C ASN A 334 6.49 4.03 17.50
N LYS A 335 7.78 3.68 17.46
CA LYS A 335 8.47 2.88 18.49
C LYS A 335 8.54 3.58 19.86
N ASN A 336 8.40 4.90 19.92
CA ASN A 336 8.50 5.66 21.17
C ASN A 336 7.50 6.83 21.18
N ILE A 337 6.33 6.62 21.80
CA ILE A 337 5.21 7.60 21.84
C ILE A 337 5.64 8.92 22.52
N GLN A 338 6.65 8.87 23.38
CA GLN A 338 7.13 10.05 24.14
C GLN A 338 8.05 10.97 23.32
N SER A 339 8.63 10.50 22.21
CA SER A 339 9.46 11.35 21.34
C SER A 339 8.63 11.98 20.24
N THR A 340 8.15 13.20 20.48
CA THR A 340 7.47 14.05 19.48
C THR A 340 8.34 14.34 18.24
N HIS A 341 9.65 14.11 18.33
CA HIS A 341 10.63 14.42 17.30
C HIS A 341 10.97 13.27 16.35
N ASN A 342 10.49 12.04 16.59
CA ASN A 342 10.81 10.86 15.77
C ASN A 342 9.60 10.33 14.99
N THR A 343 9.04 11.18 14.11
CA THR A 343 7.95 10.78 13.22
C THR A 343 8.51 9.90 12.10
N GLU A 344 8.35 8.57 12.21
CA GLU A 344 8.77 7.64 11.16
C GLU A 344 7.81 7.72 9.95
N VAL A 345 8.37 7.88 8.75
CA VAL A 345 7.62 7.95 7.50
C VAL A 345 8.05 6.81 6.59
N LYS A 346 7.12 5.90 6.28
CA LYS A 346 7.33 4.77 5.36
C LYS A 346 6.96 5.17 3.94
N LYS A 347 7.82 4.83 2.97
CA LYS A 347 7.53 5.00 1.54
C LYS A 347 6.80 3.76 1.01
N VAL A 348 5.69 3.95 0.28
CA VAL A 348 4.91 2.86 -0.33
C VAL A 348 4.90 3.04 -1.83
N GLN A 349 5.55 2.10 -2.54
CA GLN A 349 5.68 2.14 -3.99
C GLN A 349 4.35 1.79 -4.71
N PRO A 350 4.16 2.20 -5.98
CA PRO A 350 3.03 1.78 -6.79
C PRO A 350 2.80 0.27 -6.78
N GLY A 351 1.55 -0.16 -6.55
CA GLY A 351 1.19 -1.58 -6.51
C GLY A 351 1.48 -2.29 -5.19
N TYR A 352 2.06 -1.60 -4.19
CA TYR A 352 2.31 -2.18 -2.87
C TYR A 352 1.20 -1.84 -1.87
N SER A 353 1.01 -2.76 -0.93
CA SER A 353 0.17 -2.61 0.26
C SER A 353 1.01 -2.50 1.52
N LEU A 354 0.55 -1.68 2.45
CA LEU A 354 1.18 -1.48 3.76
C LEU A 354 0.10 -1.58 4.85
N LYS A 355 0.36 -2.39 5.89
CA LYS A 355 -0.47 -2.40 7.10
C LYS A 355 -0.21 -1.10 7.85
N VAL A 356 -1.24 -0.34 8.19
CA VAL A 356 -1.10 0.99 8.81
C VAL A 356 -1.78 1.08 10.17
N PHE A 357 -2.49 0.05 10.60
CA PHE A 357 -3.01 -0.03 11.96
C PHE A 357 -3.27 -1.48 12.37
N ASN A 358 -3.29 -1.72 13.67
CA ASN A 358 -3.73 -2.99 14.27
C ASN A 358 -4.55 -2.70 15.53
N TYR A 359 -5.85 -2.98 15.50
CA TYR A 359 -6.77 -2.76 16.62
C TYR A 359 -6.38 -3.60 17.84
N ALA A 360 -5.89 -4.83 17.65
CA ALA A 360 -5.44 -5.70 18.75
C ALA A 360 -4.22 -5.15 19.51
N ARG A 361 -3.53 -4.12 18.99
CA ARG A 361 -2.41 -3.45 19.69
C ARG A 361 -2.87 -2.26 20.54
N VAL A 362 -4.15 -1.87 20.46
CA VAL A 362 -4.67 -0.73 21.22
C VAL A 362 -4.95 -1.12 22.68
N ASP A 363 -5.32 -2.38 22.94
CA ASP A 363 -5.69 -2.88 24.27
C ASP A 363 -4.50 -3.17 25.22
N ILE A 364 -3.27 -2.81 24.83
CA ILE A 364 -2.10 -3.01 25.69
C ILE A 364 -2.09 -1.92 26.78
N PRO A 365 -2.21 -2.27 28.08
CA PRO A 365 -2.47 -1.32 29.18
C PRO A 365 -1.40 -0.24 29.43
N GLN A 366 -0.33 -0.19 28.65
CA GLN A 366 0.72 0.82 28.75
C GLN A 366 0.35 2.18 28.12
N GLN A 367 -0.83 2.30 27.49
CA GLN A 367 -1.26 3.49 26.76
C GLN A 367 -2.32 4.36 27.47
N ILE A 368 -2.76 4.02 28.68
CA ILE A 368 -3.67 4.86 29.48
C ILE A 368 -2.87 5.93 30.25
N ARG A 369 -2.08 6.74 29.55
CA ARG A 369 -1.84 8.11 30.02
C ARG A 369 -2.71 9.01 29.15
N PRO A 370 -3.48 9.97 29.71
CA PRO A 370 -4.22 10.92 28.90
C PRO A 370 -3.20 11.59 27.99
N TYR A 371 -3.28 11.31 26.69
CA TYR A 371 -2.39 11.91 25.73
C TYR A 371 -2.72 13.41 25.68
N VAL A 372 -1.87 14.22 26.29
CA VAL A 372 -1.95 15.68 26.23
C VAL A 372 -1.01 16.15 25.13
N GLY A 373 -1.46 16.00 23.88
CA GLY A 373 -0.71 16.47 22.73
C GLY A 373 -1.63 16.96 21.61
N PRO A 374 -1.11 17.75 20.67
CA PRO A 374 -1.93 18.39 19.64
C PRO A 374 -2.34 17.45 18.49
N ARG A 375 -2.19 16.13 18.63
CA ARG A 375 -2.40 15.15 17.54
C ARG A 375 -3.30 14.02 17.97
N TYR A 376 -4.31 13.67 17.18
CA TYR A 376 -5.14 12.51 17.50
C TYR A 376 -4.30 11.21 17.51
N PRO A 377 -4.30 10.42 18.60
CA PRO A 377 -3.36 9.30 18.80
C PRO A 377 -3.55 8.16 17.80
N TYR A 378 -4.76 8.00 17.26
CA TYR A 378 -5.12 7.00 16.26
C TYR A 378 -5.26 7.60 14.85
N SER A 379 -4.49 8.66 14.56
CA SER A 379 -4.45 9.27 13.22
C SER A 379 -3.36 8.67 12.35
N ILE A 380 -3.68 8.37 11.09
CA ILE A 380 -2.72 7.99 10.05
C ILE A 380 -2.61 9.16 9.08
N ARG A 381 -1.39 9.49 8.68
CA ARG A 381 -1.13 10.61 7.78
C ARG A 381 -0.42 10.15 6.51
N ILE A 382 -0.95 10.54 5.36
CA ILE A 382 -0.48 10.04 4.06
C ILE A 382 -0.27 11.21 3.10
N SER A 383 0.96 11.39 2.62
CA SER A 383 1.26 12.35 1.55
C SER A 383 1.35 11.65 0.20
N PHE A 384 0.77 12.28 -0.82
CA PHE A 384 0.88 11.83 -2.21
C PHE A 384 2.14 12.41 -2.86
N VAL A 385 2.89 11.59 -3.60
CA VAL A 385 4.02 11.96 -4.48
C VAL A 385 5.26 12.53 -3.75
N LYS A 386 5.09 13.33 -2.70
CA LYS A 386 6.16 14.03 -1.97
C LYS A 386 6.29 13.48 -0.55
N GLY A 387 7.52 13.10 -0.18
CA GLY A 387 7.85 12.64 1.17
C GLY A 387 8.15 13.77 2.13
N TRP A 388 8.09 13.47 3.42
CA TRP A 388 8.47 14.37 4.50
C TRP A 388 9.14 13.62 5.66
N GLY A 389 9.79 14.36 6.56
CA GLY A 389 10.51 13.86 7.72
C GLY A 389 12.03 13.90 7.51
N ARG A 390 12.77 13.27 8.43
CA ARG A 390 14.24 13.37 8.53
C ARG A 390 15.00 13.00 7.25
N ASN A 391 14.44 12.08 6.45
CA ASN A 391 15.06 11.59 5.22
C ASN A 391 14.65 12.39 3.97
N TYR A 392 13.99 13.53 4.14
CA TYR A 392 13.43 14.33 3.04
C TYR A 392 13.68 15.81 3.27
N THR A 393 13.64 16.61 2.21
CA THR A 393 13.79 18.07 2.29
C THR A 393 12.65 18.71 3.11
N ARG A 394 11.44 18.19 2.96
CA ARG A 394 10.27 18.62 3.73
C ARG A 394 10.31 17.99 5.11
N GLN A 395 10.41 18.79 6.17
CA GLN A 395 10.43 18.24 7.55
C GLN A 395 9.04 17.94 8.10
N PHE A 396 8.02 18.69 7.66
CA PHE A 396 6.66 18.58 8.15
C PHE A 396 5.71 18.15 7.04
N ILE A 397 4.69 17.36 7.39
CA ILE A 397 3.66 16.95 6.43
C ILE A 397 2.88 18.14 5.89
N THR A 398 2.72 19.21 6.67
CA THR A 398 2.06 20.45 6.22
C THR A 398 2.85 21.20 5.15
N SER A 399 4.10 20.80 4.89
CA SER A 399 4.87 21.28 3.75
C SER A 399 4.58 20.45 2.49
N CYS A 400 3.83 19.34 2.57
CA CYS A 400 3.46 18.54 1.41
C CYS A 400 2.27 19.17 0.66
N PRO A 401 2.30 19.20 -0.68
CA PRO A 401 1.24 19.84 -1.47
C PRO A 401 -0.14 19.17 -1.32
N CYS A 402 -0.20 17.84 -1.26
CA CYS A 402 -1.45 17.09 -1.16
C CYS A 402 -1.29 15.93 -0.16
N TRP A 403 -2.09 15.91 0.90
CA TRP A 403 -2.02 14.86 1.91
C TRP A 403 -3.38 14.58 2.57
N LEU A 404 -3.47 13.42 3.24
CA LEU A 404 -4.64 12.94 3.96
C LEU A 404 -4.33 12.79 5.44
N GLU A 405 -5.32 13.09 6.26
CA GLU A 405 -5.40 12.66 7.65
C GLU A 405 -6.58 11.71 7.81
N ILE A 406 -6.29 10.47 8.22
CA ILE A 406 -7.28 9.42 8.48
C ILE A 406 -7.42 9.30 9.98
N LEU A 407 -8.62 9.52 10.48
CA LEU A 407 -8.98 9.48 11.90
C LEU A 407 -9.71 8.17 12.15
N LEU A 408 -9.08 7.23 12.88
CA LEU A 408 -9.70 5.95 13.20
C LEU A 408 -10.66 6.09 14.38
N ASN A 409 -11.84 5.49 14.24
CA ASN A 409 -12.78 5.35 15.34
C ASN A 409 -12.42 4.08 16.11
N VAL A 410 -11.84 4.26 17.30
CA VAL A 410 -11.49 3.16 18.19
C VAL A 410 -12.44 3.23 19.38
N SER A 411 -13.41 2.34 19.42
CA SER A 411 -14.30 2.19 20.58
C SER A 411 -13.50 1.54 21.71
N HIS A 412 -13.43 2.22 22.85
CA HIS A 412 -12.91 1.68 24.11
C HIS A 412 -13.97 0.87 24.85
#